data_AF-A0A0A6UUK8-F1
#
_entry.id   AF-A0A0A6UUK8-F1
#
_cell.length_a   1.000
_cell.length_b   1.000
_cell.length_c   1.000
_cell.angle_alpha   90.00
_cell.angle_beta   90.00
_cell.angle_gamma   90.00
#
_symmetry.space_group_name_H-M   'P 1'
#
loop_
_entity.id
_entity.type
_entity.pdbx_description
1 polymer ?
#
loop_
_entity_poly.entity_id
_entity_poly.type
_entity_poly.pdbx_seq_one_letter_code
_entity_poly.pdbx_strand_id
1 'polypeptide(L)'
;MGVRQRRPAREGETFLDWAVKYASPLLTVAGVLLYGVLRLAYVTFYMQLRATPQEVGYGYVEILSSQLIGTVELVLVVAVLLFGPAVAVRGGYGLFRPLRRPWREAAARLAAQCALAAVALVLTLLPVAAWLAGTEARKGYLVRNVYLAYLPRIPVLAVQAVPASAAWSAEHPDRLLNLMDRRCLLYLGQNPVTTVFYDVKTRDSLRVPTAQIIVQIKNRRSVPVDC
;
A
#
# COMPACT_ATOMS: atom_id res chain seq x y z
N MET A 1 41.88 33.22 44.49
CA MET A 1 41.94 32.57 43.18
C MET A 1 40.91 31.43 43.16
N GLY A 2 39.73 31.66 42.57
CA GLY A 2 38.66 30.67 42.49
C GLY A 2 38.64 30.02 41.10
N VAL A 3 38.97 28.73 41.03
CA VAL A 3 38.98 27.95 39.78
C VAL A 3 37.53 27.75 39.33
N ARG A 4 37.10 28.50 38.31
CA ARG A 4 35.83 28.27 37.61
C ARG A 4 35.94 26.94 36.85
N GLN A 5 35.47 25.86 37.47
CA GLN A 5 35.23 24.59 36.78
C GLN A 5 34.13 24.81 35.72
N ARG A 6 34.54 24.89 34.45
CA ARG A 6 33.62 24.78 33.32
C ARG A 6 33.06 23.36 33.32
N ARG A 7 31.78 23.20 33.64
CA ARG A 7 31.07 21.92 33.45
C ARG A 7 31.11 21.56 31.95
N PRO A 8 31.55 20.35 31.59
CA PRO A 8 31.49 19.89 30.20
C PRO A 8 30.02 19.76 29.77
N ALA A 9 29.70 20.33 28.61
CA ALA A 9 28.38 20.28 27.99
C ALA A 9 28.03 18.82 27.65
N ARG A 10 27.21 18.21 28.51
CA ARG A 10 26.62 16.87 28.36
C ARG A 10 25.33 16.96 27.55
N GLU A 11 25.37 17.64 26.41
CA GLU A 11 24.18 17.94 25.58
C GLU A 11 23.85 16.83 24.57
N GLY A 12 24.76 15.88 24.32
CA GLY A 12 24.53 14.79 23.36
C GLY A 12 23.66 13.64 23.87
N GLU A 13 23.77 13.28 25.16
CA GLU A 13 23.05 12.12 25.73
C GLU A 13 21.53 12.40 25.90
N THR A 14 21.14 13.67 26.08
CA THR A 14 19.74 14.02 26.34
C THR A 14 18.85 13.95 25.11
N PHE A 15 19.35 14.27 23.91
CA PHE A 15 18.54 14.24 22.69
C PHE A 15 18.19 12.81 22.26
N LEU A 16 19.16 11.88 22.33
CA LEU A 16 18.93 10.49 21.94
C LEU A 16 17.96 9.80 22.91
N ASP A 17 18.13 10.01 24.21
CA ASP A 17 17.21 9.49 25.23
C ASP A 17 15.80 10.05 25.06
N TRP A 18 15.69 11.35 24.76
CA TRP A 18 14.40 11.97 24.45
C TRP A 18 13.78 11.37 23.19
N ALA A 19 14.54 11.25 22.11
CA ALA A 19 14.08 10.69 20.84
C ALA A 19 13.61 9.25 21.01
N VAL A 20 14.37 8.39 21.70
CA VAL A 20 13.99 7.00 21.96
C VAL A 20 12.71 6.94 22.80
N LYS A 21 12.61 7.75 23.85
CA LYS A 21 11.47 7.75 24.78
C LYS A 21 10.14 8.18 24.12
N TYR A 22 10.18 9.15 23.21
CA TYR A 22 8.96 9.70 22.59
C TYR A 22 8.72 9.21 21.16
N ALA A 23 9.77 9.00 20.35
CA ALA A 23 9.60 8.55 18.98
C ALA A 23 9.26 7.06 18.89
N SER A 24 9.81 6.21 19.76
CA SER A 24 9.52 4.76 19.75
C SER A 24 8.02 4.43 19.90
N PRO A 25 7.29 4.94 20.91
CA PRO A 25 5.85 4.67 21.03
C PRO A 25 5.06 5.26 19.86
N LEU A 26 5.44 6.44 19.38
CA LEU A 26 4.75 7.09 18.26
C LEU A 26 4.94 6.31 16.95
N LEU A 27 6.16 5.83 16.69
CA LEU A 27 6.49 4.99 15.54
C LEU A 27 5.76 3.65 15.60
N THR A 28 5.60 3.08 16.81
CA THR A 28 4.82 1.86 17.03
C THR A 28 3.35 2.07 16.70
N VAL A 29 2.74 3.14 17.23
CA VAL A 29 1.33 3.49 16.93
C VAL A 29 1.14 3.73 15.43
N ALA A 30 2.05 4.48 14.81
CA ALA A 30 2.01 4.75 13.37
C ALA A 30 2.13 3.46 12.54
N GLY A 31 3.03 2.55 12.93
CA GLY A 31 3.20 1.26 12.26
C GLY A 31 1.98 0.36 12.36
N VAL A 32 1.37 0.25 13.54
CA VAL A 32 0.13 -0.53 13.75
C VAL A 32 -1.02 0.04 12.92
N LEU A 33 -1.17 1.36 12.94
CA LEU A 33 -2.24 2.04 12.21
C LEU A 33 -2.06 1.88 10.70
N LEU A 34 -0.83 2.05 10.20
CA LEU A 34 -0.48 1.83 8.81
C LEU A 34 -0.77 0.38 8.37
N TYR A 35 -0.34 -0.59 9.16
CA TYR A 35 -0.63 -2.02 8.90
C TYR A 35 -2.14 -2.28 8.83
N GLY A 36 -2.91 -1.74 9.79
CA GLY A 36 -4.37 -1.90 9.81
C GLY A 36 -5.05 -1.35 8.56
N VAL A 37 -4.60 -0.19 8.07
CA VAL A 37 -5.15 0.41 6.85
C VAL A 37 -4.74 -0.36 5.59
N LEU A 38 -3.48 -0.78 5.47
CA LEU A 38 -3.06 -1.63 4.36
C LEU A 38 -3.87 -2.92 4.33
N ARG A 39 -4.02 -3.56 5.50
CA ARG A 39 -4.84 -4.76 5.65
C ARG A 39 -6.29 -4.52 5.22
N LEU A 40 -6.89 -3.40 5.60
CA LEU A 40 -8.24 -3.01 5.18
C LEU A 40 -8.33 -2.79 3.67
N ALA A 41 -7.33 -2.15 3.06
CA ALA A 41 -7.25 -1.97 1.61
C ALA A 41 -7.21 -3.31 0.86
N TYR A 42 -6.43 -4.28 1.34
CA TYR A 42 -6.44 -5.62 0.75
C TYR A 42 -7.75 -6.35 0.89
N VAL A 43 -8.36 -6.31 2.08
CA VAL A 43 -9.66 -6.95 2.31
C VAL A 43 -10.72 -6.34 1.40
N THR A 44 -10.75 -5.01 1.27
CA THR A 44 -11.72 -4.32 0.40
C THR A 44 -11.52 -4.63 -1.08
N PHE A 45 -10.28 -4.86 -1.55
CA PHE A 45 -10.00 -5.34 -2.91
C PHE A 45 -10.47 -6.80 -3.09
N TYR A 46 -9.98 -7.72 -2.27
CA TYR A 46 -10.19 -9.16 -2.46
C TYR A 46 -11.61 -9.63 -2.12
N MET A 47 -12.32 -8.96 -1.20
CA MET A 47 -13.71 -9.27 -0.88
C MET A 47 -14.63 -9.11 -2.09
N GLN A 48 -14.36 -8.13 -2.96
CA GLN A 48 -15.13 -7.95 -4.21
C GLN A 48 -14.97 -9.13 -5.18
N LEU A 49 -13.87 -9.86 -5.06
CA LEU A 49 -13.49 -11.01 -5.87
C LEU A 49 -13.77 -12.33 -5.13
N ARG A 50 -14.52 -12.30 -4.02
CA ARG A 50 -14.84 -13.47 -3.17
C ARG A 50 -13.60 -14.25 -2.71
N ALA A 51 -12.49 -13.55 -2.51
CA ALA A 51 -11.23 -14.13 -2.04
C ALA A 51 -10.77 -13.42 -0.75
N THR A 52 -9.90 -14.07 0.00
CA THR A 52 -9.21 -13.45 1.13
C THR A 52 -7.75 -13.17 0.78
N PRO A 53 -7.11 -12.14 1.38
CA PRO A 53 -5.70 -11.84 1.11
C PRO A 53 -4.76 -13.01 1.44
N GLN A 54 -5.12 -13.86 2.40
CA GLN A 54 -4.33 -15.05 2.75
C GLN A 54 -4.34 -16.10 1.64
N GLU A 55 -5.51 -16.34 1.03
CA GLU A 55 -5.64 -17.37 -0.01
C GLU A 55 -4.77 -17.06 -1.23
N VAL A 56 -4.59 -15.78 -1.55
CA VAL A 56 -3.81 -15.31 -2.70
C VAL A 56 -2.32 -15.13 -2.41
N GLY A 57 -1.86 -15.44 -1.19
CA GLY A 57 -0.44 -15.36 -0.81
C GLY A 57 0.00 -14.04 -0.18
N TYR A 58 -0.90 -13.09 0.09
CA TYR A 58 -0.59 -11.88 0.84
C TYR A 58 -0.70 -12.14 2.35
N GLY A 59 0.31 -12.84 2.85
CA GLY A 59 0.53 -13.04 4.28
C GLY A 59 0.96 -11.76 5.00
N TYR A 60 0.94 -11.79 6.34
CA TYR A 60 1.33 -10.67 7.20
C TYR A 60 2.73 -10.12 6.87
N VAL A 61 3.70 -11.02 6.75
CA VAL A 61 5.12 -10.67 6.55
C VAL A 61 5.34 -10.03 5.18
N GLU A 62 4.70 -10.59 4.14
CA GLU A 62 4.83 -10.12 2.76
C GLU A 62 4.26 -8.70 2.59
N ILE A 63 3.15 -8.41 3.25
CA ILE A 63 2.52 -7.08 3.25
C ILE A 63 3.47 -6.04 3.84
N LEU A 64 4.08 -6.35 4.99
CA LEU A 64 4.97 -5.42 5.68
C LEU A 64 6.28 -5.19 4.93
N SER A 65 6.90 -6.26 4.40
CA SER A 65 8.21 -6.14 3.74
C SER A 65 8.13 -5.40 2.41
N SER A 66 7.08 -5.65 1.62
CA SER A 66 6.99 -5.14 0.25
C SER A 66 6.38 -3.74 0.14
N GLN A 67 5.56 -3.31 1.10
CA GLN A 67 4.74 -2.08 0.96
C GLN A 67 5.07 -0.97 1.93
N LEU A 68 5.78 -1.26 3.02
CA LEU A 68 6.07 -0.25 4.02
C LEU A 68 6.89 0.89 3.40
N ILE A 69 7.88 0.54 2.57
CA ILE A 69 8.72 1.52 1.86
C ILE A 69 7.85 2.40 0.93
N GLY A 70 6.99 1.79 0.11
CA GLY A 70 6.14 2.51 -0.84
C GLY A 70 5.12 3.43 -0.17
N THR A 71 4.58 3.01 0.97
CA THR A 71 3.61 3.84 1.69
C THR A 71 4.28 5.00 2.41
N VAL A 72 5.46 4.78 3.01
CA VAL A 72 6.26 5.86 3.63
C VAL A 72 6.68 6.88 2.57
N GLU A 73 7.13 6.41 1.41
CA GLU A 73 7.47 7.28 0.28
C GLU A 73 6.27 8.11 -0.20
N LEU A 74 5.11 7.48 -0.36
CA LEU A 74 3.87 8.18 -0.70
C LEU A 74 3.52 9.26 0.34
N VAL A 75 3.60 8.95 1.65
CA VAL A 75 3.35 9.94 2.72
C VAL A 75 4.31 11.11 2.60
N LEU A 76 5.61 10.85 2.34
CA LEU A 76 6.61 11.90 2.20
C LEU A 76 6.34 12.80 0.99
N VAL A 77 6.01 12.22 -0.17
CA VAL A 77 5.64 12.97 -1.37
C VAL A 77 4.43 13.85 -1.12
N VAL A 78 3.37 13.30 -0.52
CA VAL A 78 2.16 14.07 -0.18
C VAL A 78 2.48 15.18 0.82
N ALA A 79 3.29 14.92 1.85
CA ALA A 79 3.67 15.93 2.83
C ALA A 79 4.42 17.10 2.19
N VAL A 80 5.36 16.83 1.28
CA VAL A 80 6.10 17.86 0.53
C VAL A 80 5.15 18.67 -0.38
N LEU A 81 4.24 17.98 -1.09
CA LEU A 81 3.25 18.63 -1.94
C LEU A 81 2.28 19.51 -1.17
N LEU A 82 1.94 19.18 0.08
CA LEU A 82 1.12 20.03 0.96
C LEU A 82 1.93 21.19 1.55
N PHE A 83 3.21 20.96 1.87
CA PHE A 83 4.06 21.96 2.51
C PHE A 83 4.38 23.16 1.61
N GLY A 84 4.71 22.94 0.34
CA GLY A 84 5.07 24.01 -0.60
C GLY A 84 3.99 25.09 -0.74
N PRO A 85 2.74 24.74 -1.10
CA PRO A 85 1.61 25.68 -1.16
C PRO A 85 1.33 26.34 0.18
N ALA A 86 1.42 25.61 1.29
CA ALA A 86 1.15 26.18 2.62
C ALA A 86 2.19 27.26 3.01
N VAL A 87 3.46 27.07 2.64
CA VAL A 87 4.51 28.09 2.78
C VAL A 87 4.24 29.26 1.85
N ALA A 88 3.90 29.01 0.58
CA ALA A 88 3.62 30.07 -0.40
C ALA A 88 2.43 30.95 0.01
N VAL A 89 1.34 30.34 0.50
CA VAL A 89 0.17 31.04 1.05
C VAL A 89 0.58 31.90 2.25
N ARG A 90 1.29 31.34 3.24
CA ARG A 90 1.72 32.12 4.41
C ARG A 90 2.72 33.23 4.07
N GLY A 91 3.59 33.02 3.10
CA GLY A 91 4.58 33.99 2.63
C GLY A 91 3.95 35.13 1.80
N GLY A 92 3.01 34.79 0.90
CA GLY A 92 2.33 35.75 0.04
C GLY A 92 1.45 36.74 0.80
N TYR A 93 0.76 36.28 1.85
CA TYR A 93 -0.03 37.17 2.72
C TYR A 93 0.83 38.04 3.67
N GLY A 94 2.13 37.75 3.79
CA GLY A 94 3.04 38.34 4.78
C GLY A 94 4.16 39.21 4.21
N LEU A 95 4.17 39.48 2.90
CA LEU A 95 5.32 40.04 2.16
C LEU A 95 5.86 41.39 2.72
N PHE A 96 5.13 42.08 3.61
CA PHE A 96 5.54 43.36 4.20
C PHE A 96 5.68 43.40 5.73
N ARG A 97 5.58 42.28 6.46
CA ARG A 97 5.81 42.32 7.92
C ARG A 97 7.21 41.82 8.29
N PRO A 98 8.07 42.67 8.90
CA PRO A 98 9.41 42.25 9.30
C PRO A 98 9.33 41.10 10.30
N LEU A 99 9.82 39.93 9.87
CA LEU A 99 9.85 38.69 10.65
C LEU A 99 10.71 38.88 11.92
N ARG A 100 10.07 39.25 13.04
CA ARG A 100 10.69 39.27 14.38
C ARG A 100 10.43 38.00 15.21
N ARG A 101 9.58 37.07 14.73
CA ARG A 101 9.39 35.75 15.37
C ARG A 101 10.42 34.74 14.84
N PRO A 102 10.85 33.75 15.65
CA PRO A 102 11.74 32.69 15.21
C PRO A 102 11.03 31.82 14.16
N TRP A 103 11.28 32.10 12.89
CA TRP A 103 10.67 31.41 11.73
C TRP A 103 10.76 29.89 11.80
N ARG A 104 11.79 29.36 12.49
CA ARG A 104 12.01 27.92 12.70
C ARG A 104 10.84 27.25 13.42
N GLU A 105 10.26 27.87 14.45
CA GLU A 105 9.14 27.28 15.19
C GLU A 105 7.87 27.23 14.35
N ALA A 106 7.62 28.28 13.57
CA ALA A 106 6.46 28.35 12.67
C ALA A 106 6.57 27.33 11.53
N ALA A 107 7.77 27.18 10.95
CA ALA A 107 8.06 26.19 9.92
C ALA A 107 7.92 24.76 10.46
N ALA A 108 8.46 24.48 11.65
CA ALA A 108 8.34 23.17 12.29
C ALA A 108 6.87 22.79 12.57
N ARG A 109 6.05 23.71 13.09
CA ARG A 109 4.62 23.48 13.30
C ARG A 109 3.89 23.23 11.99
N LEU A 110 4.21 23.99 10.94
CA LEU A 110 3.62 23.78 9.62
C LEU A 110 4.00 22.42 9.04
N ALA A 111 5.28 22.06 9.10
CA ALA A 111 5.76 20.77 8.62
C ALA A 111 5.06 19.61 9.34
N ALA A 112 4.90 19.70 10.68
CA ALA A 112 4.16 18.72 11.45
C ALA A 112 2.68 18.63 11.02
N GLN A 113 2.02 19.76 10.78
CA GLN A 113 0.63 19.80 10.27
C GLN A 113 0.51 19.15 8.89
N CYS A 114 1.43 19.47 7.97
CA CYS A 114 1.46 18.88 6.64
C CYS A 114 1.74 17.37 6.68
N ALA A 115 2.66 16.92 7.54
CA ALA A 115 2.94 15.50 7.73
C ALA A 115 1.72 14.75 8.27
N LEU A 116 1.05 15.29 9.29
CA LEU A 116 -0.18 14.70 9.82
C LEU A 116 -1.31 14.65 8.79
N ALA A 117 -1.51 15.74 8.04
CA ALA A 117 -2.49 15.79 6.95
C ALA A 117 -2.17 14.79 5.84
N ALA A 118 -0.89 14.64 5.48
CA ALA A 118 -0.44 13.67 4.49
C ALA A 118 -0.70 12.23 4.95
N VAL A 119 -0.38 11.91 6.20
CA VAL A 119 -0.70 10.60 6.79
C VAL A 119 -2.21 10.33 6.71
N ALA A 120 -3.04 11.25 7.21
CA ALA A 120 -4.50 11.09 7.16
C ALA A 120 -5.04 10.93 5.73
N LEU A 121 -4.51 11.69 4.78
CA LEU A 121 -4.90 11.60 3.37
C LEU A 121 -4.51 10.25 2.76
N VAL A 122 -3.28 9.78 2.99
CA VAL A 122 -2.83 8.48 2.46
C VAL A 122 -3.67 7.35 3.06
N LEU A 123 -3.91 7.38 4.37
CA LEU A 123 -4.69 6.36 5.05
C LEU A 123 -6.14 6.27 4.55
N THR A 124 -6.72 7.38 4.10
CA THR A 124 -8.08 7.40 3.54
C THR A 124 -8.09 7.04 2.05
N LEU A 125 -7.08 7.45 1.29
CA LEU A 125 -7.00 7.17 -0.15
C LEU A 125 -6.70 5.70 -0.47
N LEU A 126 -5.92 4.98 0.35
CA LEU A 126 -5.54 3.60 0.06
C LEU A 126 -6.74 2.63 -0.03
N PRO A 127 -7.69 2.59 0.93
CA PRO A 127 -8.88 1.76 0.81
C PRO A 127 -9.76 2.16 -0.37
N VAL A 128 -9.87 3.46 -0.68
CA VAL A 128 -10.65 3.95 -1.83
C VAL A 128 -10.03 3.48 -3.15
N ALA A 129 -8.71 3.62 -3.28
CA ALA A 129 -7.97 3.14 -4.45
C ALA A 129 -8.09 1.62 -4.61
N ALA A 130 -8.00 0.87 -3.50
CA ALA A 130 -8.20 -0.58 -3.50
C ALA A 130 -9.62 -0.97 -3.90
N TRP A 131 -10.62 -0.24 -3.42
CA TRP A 131 -12.02 -0.47 -3.80
C TRP A 131 -12.23 -0.24 -5.31
N LEU A 132 -11.73 0.89 -5.85
CA LEU A 132 -11.80 1.20 -7.28
C LEU A 132 -11.09 0.14 -8.13
N ALA A 133 -9.88 -0.26 -7.76
CA ALA A 133 -9.15 -1.32 -8.43
C ALA A 133 -9.91 -2.66 -8.38
N GLY A 134 -10.56 -2.98 -7.25
CA GLY A 134 -11.41 -4.16 -7.11
C GLY A 134 -12.60 -4.13 -8.08
N THR A 135 -13.20 -2.95 -8.29
CA THR A 135 -14.32 -2.82 -9.24
C THR A 135 -13.88 -3.05 -10.69
N GLU A 136 -12.68 -2.60 -11.06
CA GLU A 136 -12.12 -2.84 -12.38
C GLU A 136 -11.74 -4.32 -12.58
N ALA A 137 -11.13 -4.96 -11.57
CA ALA A 137 -10.87 -6.40 -11.60
C ALA A 137 -12.17 -7.21 -11.72
N ARG A 138 -13.23 -6.82 -11.00
CA ARG A 138 -14.53 -7.48 -11.07
C ARG A 138 -15.17 -7.40 -12.46
N LYS A 139 -14.88 -6.34 -13.24
CA LYS A 139 -15.29 -6.19 -14.64
C LYS A 139 -14.39 -6.95 -15.62
N GLY A 140 -13.35 -7.64 -15.15
CA GLY A 140 -12.44 -8.40 -16.00
C GLY A 140 -11.22 -7.65 -16.51
N TYR A 141 -10.95 -6.44 -15.99
CA TYR A 141 -9.74 -5.70 -16.35
C TYR A 141 -8.52 -6.19 -15.59
N LEU A 142 -7.36 -6.08 -16.24
CA LEU A 142 -6.07 -6.32 -15.62
C LEU A 142 -5.81 -5.25 -14.57
N VAL A 143 -5.60 -5.70 -13.34
CA VAL A 143 -5.07 -4.89 -12.25
C VAL A 143 -3.70 -5.44 -11.90
N ARG A 144 -2.69 -4.57 -11.97
CA ARG A 144 -1.36 -4.82 -11.42
C ARG A 144 -1.10 -3.78 -10.35
N ASN A 145 -0.15 -4.09 -9.47
CA ASN A 145 0.27 -3.25 -8.35
C ASN A 145 0.14 -1.74 -8.64
N VAL A 146 -0.43 -1.00 -7.70
CA VAL A 146 -0.55 0.45 -7.78
C VAL A 146 0.80 1.06 -7.41
N TYR A 147 1.44 1.70 -8.38
CA TYR A 147 2.73 2.38 -8.20
C TYR A 147 2.53 3.88 -7.97
N LEU A 148 3.45 4.48 -7.21
CA LEU A 148 3.47 5.92 -7.00
C LEU A 148 4.06 6.63 -8.23
N ALA A 149 3.33 7.61 -8.78
CA ALA A 149 3.85 8.69 -9.63
C ALA A 149 5.08 8.35 -10.50
N TYR A 150 4.98 7.32 -11.35
CA TYR A 150 6.01 6.88 -12.30
C TYR A 150 7.26 6.21 -11.72
N LEU A 151 7.30 5.84 -10.45
CA LEU A 151 8.37 5.03 -9.87
C LEU A 151 8.00 3.54 -9.98
N PRO A 152 8.48 2.81 -11.00
CA PRO A 152 8.02 1.43 -11.28
C PRO A 152 8.51 0.39 -10.26
N ARG A 153 9.31 0.80 -9.27
CA ARG A 153 10.01 -0.14 -8.38
C ARG A 153 9.31 -0.39 -7.06
N ILE A 154 8.49 0.55 -6.57
CA ILE A 154 7.97 0.47 -5.21
C ILE A 154 6.43 0.54 -5.27
N PRO A 155 5.75 -0.61 -5.15
CA PRO A 155 4.30 -0.63 -5.14
C PRO A 155 3.78 -0.04 -3.84
N VAL A 156 2.84 0.89 -3.94
CA VAL A 156 2.09 1.40 -2.78
C VAL A 156 1.04 0.39 -2.36
N LEU A 157 0.37 -0.22 -3.35
CA LEU A 157 -0.63 -1.25 -3.13
C LEU A 157 -0.42 -2.39 -4.13
N ALA A 158 0.20 -3.45 -3.65
CA ALA A 158 0.45 -4.72 -4.32
C ALA A 158 -0.82 -5.59 -4.39
N VAL A 159 -1.84 -5.08 -5.08
CA VAL A 159 -3.00 -5.87 -5.49
C VAL A 159 -2.83 -6.30 -6.93
N GLN A 160 -3.32 -7.51 -7.24
CA GLN A 160 -3.27 -8.03 -8.60
C GLN A 160 -4.51 -8.83 -8.96
N ALA A 161 -4.91 -8.71 -10.22
CA ALA A 161 -5.88 -9.55 -10.89
C ALA A 161 -5.49 -9.57 -12.38
N VAL A 162 -4.89 -10.67 -12.84
CA VAL A 162 -4.26 -10.75 -14.16
C VAL A 162 -4.97 -11.80 -15.01
N PRO A 163 -5.38 -11.50 -16.26
CA PRO A 163 -6.00 -12.50 -17.12
C PRO A 163 -5.10 -13.73 -17.28
N ALA A 164 -5.68 -14.91 -17.08
CA ALA A 164 -4.96 -16.17 -17.13
C ALA A 164 -5.77 -17.25 -17.84
N SER A 165 -5.10 -18.32 -18.23
CA SER A 165 -5.71 -19.62 -18.48
C SER A 165 -5.07 -20.64 -17.55
N ALA A 166 -5.87 -21.62 -17.13
CA ALA A 166 -5.41 -22.74 -16.33
C ALA A 166 -5.76 -24.04 -17.06
N ALA A 167 -4.82 -24.97 -17.05
CA ALA A 167 -5.02 -26.34 -17.54
C ALA A 167 -4.61 -27.32 -16.42
N TRP A 168 -5.22 -28.50 -16.38
CA TRP A 168 -4.78 -29.55 -15.46
C TRP A 168 -3.39 -30.07 -15.86
N SER A 169 -2.51 -30.27 -14.88
CA SER A 169 -1.15 -30.79 -15.09
C SER A 169 -1.10 -32.31 -15.26
N ALA A 170 -2.09 -33.01 -14.70
CA ALA A 170 -2.27 -34.45 -14.82
C ALA A 170 -3.63 -34.78 -15.45
N GLU A 171 -3.82 -36.04 -15.85
CA GLU A 171 -5.04 -36.54 -16.46
C GLU A 171 -6.22 -36.48 -15.44
N HIS A 172 -6.92 -35.35 -15.45
CA HIS A 172 -8.25 -35.07 -14.85
C HIS A 172 -8.55 -35.70 -13.48
N PRO A 173 -8.02 -35.15 -12.36
CA PRO A 173 -8.36 -35.64 -11.02
C PRO A 173 -9.86 -35.49 -10.70
N ASP A 174 -10.55 -34.48 -11.25
CA ASP A 174 -11.97 -34.22 -10.99
C ASP A 174 -12.72 -33.72 -12.23
N ARG A 175 -13.71 -34.49 -12.69
CA ARG A 175 -14.58 -34.13 -13.84
C ARG A 175 -15.52 -32.94 -13.56
N LEU A 176 -15.65 -32.53 -12.31
CA LEU A 176 -16.64 -31.52 -11.90
C LEU A 176 -16.22 -30.09 -12.26
N LEU A 177 -14.93 -29.81 -12.43
CA LEU A 177 -14.43 -28.47 -12.76
C LEU A 177 -13.63 -28.49 -14.07
N ASN A 178 -14.31 -28.23 -15.19
CA ASN A 178 -13.63 -28.04 -16.47
C ASN A 178 -12.98 -26.66 -16.55
N LEU A 179 -11.70 -26.57 -16.17
CA LEU A 179 -10.90 -25.34 -16.28
C LEU A 179 -10.67 -24.91 -17.73
N MET A 180 -10.65 -25.86 -18.67
CA MET A 180 -10.37 -25.59 -20.09
C MET A 180 -11.51 -24.82 -20.77
N ASP A 181 -12.75 -25.01 -20.30
CA ASP A 181 -13.92 -24.30 -20.81
C ASP A 181 -14.03 -22.86 -20.26
N ARG A 182 -13.30 -22.54 -19.18
CA ARG A 182 -13.36 -21.23 -18.52
C ARG A 182 -12.38 -20.24 -19.15
N ARG A 183 -12.86 -19.44 -20.10
CA ARG A 183 -12.06 -18.43 -20.81
C ARG A 183 -11.93 -17.09 -20.06
N CYS A 184 -12.71 -16.90 -19.00
CA CYS A 184 -12.92 -15.63 -18.31
C CYS A 184 -12.23 -15.56 -16.94
N LEU A 185 -11.04 -16.15 -16.82
CA LEU A 185 -10.32 -16.27 -15.56
C LEU A 185 -9.33 -15.11 -15.35
N LEU A 186 -9.37 -14.53 -14.16
CA LEU A 186 -8.30 -13.68 -13.60
C LEU A 186 -7.55 -14.47 -12.53
N TYR A 187 -6.24 -14.59 -12.68
CA TYR A 187 -5.35 -15.06 -11.62
C TYR A 187 -5.21 -13.97 -10.55
N LEU A 188 -5.52 -14.30 -9.30
CA LEU A 188 -5.45 -13.38 -8.17
C LEU A 188 -4.16 -13.55 -7.35
N GLY A 189 -3.61 -14.76 -7.34
CA GLY A 189 -2.45 -15.13 -6.55
C GLY A 189 -2.46 -16.61 -6.19
N GLN A 190 -1.46 -17.02 -5.42
CA GLN A 190 -1.33 -18.39 -4.95
C GLN A 190 -0.66 -18.41 -3.58
N ASN A 191 -1.03 -19.40 -2.79
CA ASN A 191 -0.26 -19.84 -1.63
C ASN A 191 0.35 -21.23 -1.94
N PRO A 192 1.13 -21.84 -1.03
CA PRO A 192 1.77 -23.13 -1.29
C PRO A 192 0.83 -24.27 -1.66
N VAL A 193 -0.45 -24.20 -1.26
CA VAL A 193 -1.43 -25.27 -1.42
C VAL A 193 -2.43 -24.96 -2.52
N THR A 194 -2.92 -23.72 -2.59
CA THR A 194 -3.99 -23.33 -3.52
C THR A 194 -3.62 -22.13 -4.38
N THR A 195 -4.02 -22.21 -5.64
CA THR A 195 -4.05 -21.10 -6.58
C THR A 195 -5.48 -20.58 -6.68
N VAL A 196 -5.63 -19.26 -6.65
CA VAL A 196 -6.94 -18.61 -6.64
C VAL A 196 -7.17 -17.88 -7.95
N PHE A 197 -8.29 -18.21 -8.58
CA PHE A 197 -8.80 -17.51 -9.76
C PHE A 197 -10.11 -16.81 -9.44
N TYR A 198 -10.43 -15.78 -10.20
CA TYR A 198 -11.75 -15.18 -10.28
C TYR A 198 -12.32 -15.43 -11.67
N ASP A 199 -13.48 -16.09 -11.75
CA ASP A 199 -14.22 -16.24 -12.99
C ASP A 199 -15.18 -15.06 -13.15
N VAL A 200 -14.87 -14.20 -14.12
CA VAL A 200 -15.62 -12.97 -14.38
C VAL A 200 -17.07 -13.28 -14.81
N LYS A 201 -17.28 -14.41 -15.51
CA LYS A 201 -18.59 -14.82 -16.03
C LYS A 201 -19.50 -15.28 -14.90
N THR A 202 -19.01 -16.15 -14.02
CA THR A 202 -19.82 -16.64 -12.88
C THR A 202 -19.77 -15.72 -11.67
N ARG A 203 -18.84 -14.75 -11.66
CA ARG A 203 -18.53 -13.85 -10.52
C ARG A 203 -18.14 -14.60 -9.26
N ASP A 204 -17.46 -15.73 -9.43
CA ASP A 204 -17.03 -16.61 -8.35
C ASP A 204 -15.52 -16.77 -8.32
N SER A 205 -14.98 -16.98 -7.12
CA SER A 205 -13.60 -17.39 -6.95
C SER A 205 -13.46 -18.90 -7.01
N LEU A 206 -12.47 -19.37 -7.77
CA LEU A 206 -12.11 -20.77 -7.88
C LEU A 206 -10.80 -20.99 -7.11
N ARG A 207 -10.80 -22.02 -6.27
CA ARG A 207 -9.63 -22.43 -5.49
C ARG A 207 -9.20 -23.79 -6.03
N VAL A 208 -8.02 -23.85 -6.62
CA VAL A 208 -7.53 -25.09 -7.25
C VAL A 208 -6.18 -25.46 -6.62
N PRO A 209 -5.92 -26.74 -6.31
CA PRO A 209 -4.62 -27.16 -5.78
C PRO A 209 -3.48 -26.78 -6.74
N THR A 210 -2.48 -26.05 -6.23
CA THR A 210 -1.39 -25.50 -7.06
C THR A 210 -0.61 -26.59 -7.80
N ALA A 211 -0.43 -27.77 -7.19
CA ALA A 211 0.28 -28.91 -7.79
C ALA A 211 -0.43 -29.54 -9.00
N GLN A 212 -1.74 -29.30 -9.16
CA GLN A 212 -2.57 -29.95 -10.17
C GLN A 212 -2.79 -29.10 -11.42
N ILE A 213 -2.24 -27.88 -11.49
CA ILE A 213 -2.51 -26.97 -12.60
C ILE A 213 -1.25 -26.37 -13.19
N ILE A 214 -1.35 -26.04 -14.47
CA ILE A 214 -0.42 -25.20 -15.19
C ILE A 214 -1.14 -23.88 -15.47
N VAL A 215 -0.57 -22.78 -14.96
CA VAL A 215 -1.11 -21.43 -15.12
C VAL A 215 -0.35 -20.70 -16.21
N GLN A 216 -1.07 -20.22 -17.22
CA GLN A 216 -0.51 -19.36 -18.26
C GLN A 216 -1.06 -17.95 -18.10
N ILE A 217 -0.19 -17.03 -17.66
CA ILE A 217 -0.51 -15.61 -17.54
C ILE A 217 -0.58 -14.99 -18.94
N LYS A 218 -1.69 -14.33 -19.26
CA LYS A 218 -1.90 -13.67 -20.54
C LYS A 218 -1.52 -12.21 -20.43
N ASN A 219 -0.68 -11.72 -21.34
CA ASN A 219 -0.32 -10.31 -21.40
C ASN A 219 -1.42 -9.48 -22.12
N ARG A 220 -2.64 -9.49 -21.59
CA ARG A 220 -3.78 -8.72 -22.10
C ARG A 220 -4.27 -7.73 -21.04
N ARG A 221 -4.84 -6.60 -21.47
CA ARG A 221 -5.40 -5.58 -20.58
C ARG A 221 -6.74 -5.97 -19.95
N SER A 222 -7.43 -6.96 -20.50
CA SER A 222 -8.69 -7.49 -19.99
C SER A 222 -8.90 -8.94 -20.44
N VAL A 223 -9.87 -9.61 -19.82
CA VAL A 223 -10.47 -10.84 -20.37
C VAL A 223 -11.21 -10.52 -21.69
N PRO A 224 -11.54 -11.53 -22.52
CA PRO A 224 -12.36 -11.34 -23.73
C PRO A 224 -13.69 -10.65 -23.43
N VAL A 225 -14.22 -9.88 -24.38
CA VAL A 225 -15.48 -9.11 -24.23
C VAL A 225 -16.72 -10.02 -24.14
N ASP A 226 -16.60 -11.27 -24.59
CA ASP A 226 -17.66 -12.28 -24.52
C ASP A 226 -17.77 -12.94 -23.12
N CYS A 227 -17.06 -12.37 -22.15
CA CYS A 227 -17.18 -12.59 -20.72
C CYS A 227 -18.08 -11.49 -20.12
#